data_AF-A0A7L6L9M9-F1
#
_entry.id   AF-A0A7L6L9M9-F1
#
_cell.length_a   1.000
_cell.length_b   1.000
_cell.length_c   1.000
_cell.angle_alpha   90.00
_cell.angle_beta   90.00
_cell.angle_gamma   90.00
#
_symmetry.space_group_name_H-M   'P 1'
#
loop_
_entity.id
_entity.type
_entity.pdbx_description
1 polymer ?
#
loop_
_entity_poly.entity_id
_entity_poly.type
_entity_poly.pdbx_seq_one_letter_code
_entity_poly.pdbx_strand_id
1 'polypeptide(L)'
;MRALHRPVLVPELGLAVIKLDHETMPIFRHARVLVEPEPKSMRGLPSGVVPAVRQPLAEDKSLLPFFSDERVIRAAGGAGALSDWLLRHVKSCQWLHSDYHHSETVIHRYGTGAMVLCWHCDNQLRDQTSESLGQLAQQNLAAWMIDAIRHAMNGPRERELSLAELSWWAVCNQVADALPEAVLRRSLGLRADKILSVYRDSDIVPGEQTATSILKQRTKILAPLPHVHQQQIPPQEKTVVSIAVDPESPAQYLQRQKPQREEMPVYTRWVKTQKCMTCGNQADDPHHIIGHGLGGMGTKADDLFVIPLCRKCHNELHAGVKDFEEKHGSQLLLLIRFLMHARNSGVLKWKA
;
A
#
# COMPACT_ATOMS: atom_id res chain seq x y z
N MET A 1 14.01 -15.01 27.43
CA MET A 1 13.12 -15.89 28.24
C MET A 1 12.37 -15.06 29.27
N ARG A 2 11.05 -15.20 29.36
CA ARG A 2 10.17 -14.52 30.34
C ARG A 2 9.49 -15.59 31.19
N ALA A 3 9.19 -15.29 32.44
CA ALA A 3 8.44 -16.19 33.32
C ALA A 3 7.45 -15.40 34.18
N LEU A 4 6.30 -16.01 34.47
CA LEU A 4 5.32 -15.49 35.42
C LEU A 4 5.47 -16.25 36.72
N HIS A 5 5.64 -15.53 37.83
CA HIS A 5 5.65 -16.12 39.15
C HIS A 5 4.76 -15.32 40.08
N ARG A 6 4.05 -16.03 40.95
CA ARG A 6 3.41 -15.41 42.10
C ARG A 6 4.42 -15.29 43.24
N PRO A 7 4.83 -14.07 43.63
CA PRO A 7 5.76 -13.89 44.74
C PRO A 7 5.07 -14.20 46.07
N VAL A 8 5.84 -14.77 47.00
CA VAL A 8 5.47 -14.86 48.42
C VAL A 8 6.00 -13.63 49.13
N LEU A 9 5.11 -12.82 49.69
CA LEU A 9 5.49 -11.61 50.40
C LEU A 9 5.88 -11.97 51.84
N VAL A 10 6.98 -11.38 52.32
CA VAL A 10 7.42 -11.43 53.72
C VAL A 10 7.50 -9.99 54.23
N PRO A 11 6.35 -9.38 54.60
CA PRO A 11 6.24 -7.95 54.87
C PRO A 11 7.14 -7.46 56.00
N GLU A 12 7.36 -8.30 57.01
CA GLU A 12 8.15 -7.98 58.21
C GLU A 12 9.63 -7.72 57.87
N LEU A 13 10.10 -8.31 56.76
CA LEU A 13 11.47 -8.15 56.27
C LEU A 13 11.55 -7.22 55.04
N GLY A 14 10.41 -6.75 54.52
CA GLY A 14 10.35 -6.01 53.26
C GLY A 14 10.80 -6.84 52.05
N LEU A 15 10.65 -8.17 52.09
CA LEU A 15 11.14 -9.09 51.05
C LEU A 15 9.99 -9.70 50.25
N ALA A 16 10.27 -10.01 48.99
CA ALA A 16 9.42 -10.84 48.14
C ALA A 16 10.24 -12.04 47.64
N VAL A 17 9.77 -13.25 47.93
CA VAL A 17 10.44 -14.51 47.58
C VAL A 17 9.76 -15.13 46.38
N ILE A 18 10.54 -15.46 45.34
CA ILE A 18 10.05 -16.13 44.13
C ILE A 18 10.53 -17.57 44.14
N LYS A 19 9.61 -18.53 44.09
CA LYS A 19 9.95 -19.95 43.92
C LYS A 19 10.28 -20.20 42.45
N LEU A 20 11.52 -20.62 42.20
CA LEU A 20 12.03 -20.98 40.88
C LEU A 20 12.04 -22.49 40.70
N ASP A 21 11.79 -22.95 39.48
CA ASP A 21 11.94 -24.34 39.04
C ASP A 21 13.17 -24.48 38.14
N HIS A 22 13.47 -25.70 37.68
CA HIS A 22 14.63 -25.97 36.84
C HIS A 22 14.62 -25.18 35.51
N GLU A 23 13.44 -24.87 34.98
CA GLU A 23 13.28 -24.16 33.70
C GLU A 23 13.46 -22.64 33.84
N THR A 24 13.05 -22.07 34.97
CA THR A 24 13.12 -20.62 35.25
C THR A 24 14.39 -20.21 35.99
N MET A 25 15.08 -21.15 36.65
CA MET A 25 16.36 -20.91 37.34
C MET A 25 17.43 -20.20 36.48
N PRO A 26 17.60 -20.51 35.18
CA PRO A 26 18.58 -19.84 34.33
C PRO A 26 18.37 -18.32 34.20
N ILE A 27 17.13 -17.82 34.31
CA ILE A 27 16.80 -16.38 34.22
C ILE A 27 17.55 -15.59 35.31
N PHE A 28 17.72 -16.19 36.49
CA PHE A 28 18.30 -15.54 37.66
C PHE A 28 19.80 -15.80 37.84
N ARG A 29 20.43 -16.61 36.98
CA ARG A 29 21.86 -16.98 37.12
C ARG A 29 22.85 -15.94 36.60
N HIS A 30 22.45 -15.05 35.68
CA HIS A 30 23.43 -14.24 34.92
C HIS A 30 23.14 -12.73 34.76
N ALA A 31 22.13 -12.14 35.41
CA ALA A 31 21.89 -10.69 35.31
C ALA A 31 20.96 -10.15 36.40
N ARG A 32 20.88 -8.81 36.47
CA ARG A 32 19.74 -8.08 37.10
C ARG A 32 18.46 -8.41 36.33
N VAL A 33 17.38 -8.70 37.04
CA VAL A 33 16.07 -9.05 36.46
C VAL A 33 15.11 -7.88 36.60
N LEU A 34 14.37 -7.55 35.53
CA LEU A 34 13.28 -6.58 35.56
C LEU A 34 12.00 -7.26 36.06
N VAL A 35 11.36 -6.69 37.07
CA VAL A 35 10.09 -7.17 37.62
C VAL A 35 8.99 -6.20 37.24
N GLU A 36 7.95 -6.69 36.56
CA GLU A 36 6.81 -5.91 36.13
C GLU A 36 5.51 -6.53 36.67
N PRO A 37 4.46 -5.73 36.93
CA PRO A 37 3.13 -6.26 37.22
C PRO A 37 2.62 -7.13 36.07
N GLU A 38 1.87 -8.18 36.41
CA GLU A 38 1.28 -9.07 35.42
C GLU A 38 0.35 -8.30 34.44
N PRO A 39 0.59 -8.38 33.12
CA PRO A 39 -0.31 -7.80 32.12
C PRO A 39 -1.70 -8.44 32.16
N LYS A 40 -2.75 -7.66 31.85
CA LYS A 40 -4.13 -8.18 31.79
C LYS A 40 -4.30 -9.38 30.84
N SER A 41 -3.53 -9.42 29.75
CA SER A 41 -3.53 -10.53 28.78
C SER A 41 -3.01 -11.85 29.36
N MET A 42 -2.24 -11.81 30.44
CA MET A 42 -1.54 -12.98 31.01
C MET A 42 -2.22 -13.61 32.23
N ARG A 43 -3.30 -13.00 32.76
CA ARG A 43 -4.03 -13.48 33.97
C ARG A 43 -4.50 -14.94 33.93
N GLY A 44 -4.72 -15.48 32.73
CA GLY A 44 -5.17 -16.86 32.54
C GLY A 44 -4.03 -17.89 32.53
N LEU A 45 -2.77 -17.46 32.58
CA LEU A 45 -1.62 -18.33 32.48
C LEU A 45 -1.20 -18.87 33.86
N PRO A 46 -0.74 -20.13 33.94
CA PRO A 46 -0.12 -20.64 35.15
C PRO A 46 1.25 -19.97 35.38
N SER A 47 1.75 -20.06 36.61
CA SER A 47 3.14 -19.67 36.88
C SER A 47 4.11 -20.61 36.16
N GLY A 48 5.20 -20.06 35.62
CA GLY A 48 6.20 -20.79 34.84
C GLY A 48 6.74 -19.96 33.67
N VAL A 49 7.48 -20.61 32.77
CA VAL A 49 8.03 -19.98 31.56
C VAL A 49 6.87 -19.51 30.66
N VAL A 50 6.91 -18.25 30.27
CA VAL A 50 5.98 -17.69 29.29
C VAL A 50 6.46 -18.08 27.89
N PRO A 51 5.61 -18.72 27.06
CA PRO A 51 5.96 -19.03 25.68
C PRO A 51 6.45 -17.78 24.94
N ALA A 52 7.58 -17.89 24.24
CA ALA A 52 8.21 -16.77 23.53
C ALA A 52 7.33 -16.20 22.39
N VAL A 53 6.30 -16.94 21.96
CA VAL A 53 5.48 -16.65 20.78
C VAL A 53 4.01 -16.64 21.20
N ARG A 54 3.64 -15.80 22.17
CA ARG A 54 2.22 -15.43 22.29
C ARG A 54 1.97 -14.22 21.41
N GLN A 55 1.09 -14.38 20.44
CA GLN A 55 0.66 -13.27 19.60
C GLN A 55 -0.86 -13.10 19.75
N PRO A 56 -1.31 -12.19 20.63
CA PRO A 56 -2.74 -11.92 20.82
C PRO A 56 -3.48 -11.57 19.51
N LEU A 57 -2.79 -10.92 18.56
CA LEU A 57 -3.38 -10.59 17.26
C LEU A 57 -3.66 -11.82 16.38
N ALA A 58 -2.99 -12.95 16.60
CA ALA A 58 -3.25 -14.20 15.88
C ALA A 58 -4.54 -14.87 16.37
N GLU A 59 -4.88 -14.66 17.65
CA GLU A 59 -6.07 -15.21 18.30
C GLU A 59 -7.32 -14.34 18.06
N ASP A 60 -7.15 -13.07 17.67
CA ASP A 60 -8.26 -12.15 17.43
C ASP A 60 -8.96 -12.46 16.09
N LYS A 61 -10.10 -13.15 16.18
CA LYS A 61 -10.94 -13.50 15.03
C LYS A 61 -11.39 -12.29 14.20
N SER A 62 -11.45 -11.09 14.78
CA SER A 62 -11.82 -9.89 14.02
C SER A 62 -10.77 -9.49 12.99
N LEU A 63 -9.54 -10.00 13.07
CA LEU A 63 -8.46 -9.77 12.09
C LEU A 63 -8.42 -10.80 10.95
N LEU A 64 -9.21 -11.87 11.02
CA LEU A 64 -9.23 -12.91 9.98
C LEU A 64 -9.52 -12.36 8.57
N PRO A 65 -10.48 -11.44 8.37
CA PRO A 65 -10.71 -10.84 7.05
C PRO A 65 -9.50 -10.08 6.53
N PHE A 66 -8.78 -9.38 7.42
CA PHE A 66 -7.57 -8.63 7.06
C PHE A 66 -6.43 -9.57 6.64
N PHE A 67 -6.16 -10.61 7.42
CA PHE A 67 -5.10 -11.57 7.10
C PHE A 67 -5.39 -12.39 5.84
N SER A 68 -6.67 -12.59 5.52
CA SER A 68 -7.10 -13.33 4.34
C SER A 68 -7.19 -12.49 3.06
N ASP A 69 -7.05 -11.16 3.13
CA ASP A 69 -7.12 -10.27 1.97
C ASP A 69 -5.88 -10.44 1.08
N GLU A 70 -6.09 -10.73 -0.21
CA GLU A 70 -5.00 -10.97 -1.17
C GLU A 70 -4.05 -9.78 -1.32
N ARG A 71 -4.55 -8.55 -1.15
CA ARG A 71 -3.73 -7.33 -1.23
C ARG A 71 -2.78 -7.26 -0.04
N VAL A 72 -3.25 -7.65 1.14
CA VAL A 72 -2.46 -7.71 2.38
C VAL A 72 -1.40 -8.81 2.27
N ILE A 73 -1.80 -9.99 1.78
CA ILE A 73 -0.88 -11.11 1.52
C ILE A 73 0.22 -10.70 0.54
N ARG A 74 -0.14 -10.02 -0.55
CA ARG A 74 0.83 -9.51 -1.54
C ARG A 74 1.77 -8.48 -0.93
N ALA A 75 1.27 -7.55 -0.11
CA ALA A 75 2.09 -6.56 0.58
C ALA A 75 3.10 -7.19 1.56
N ALA A 76 2.75 -8.33 2.18
CA ALA A 76 3.63 -9.07 3.08
C ALA A 76 4.66 -9.98 2.38
N GLY A 77 4.69 -10.03 1.05
CA GLY A 77 5.62 -10.85 0.26
C GLY A 77 4.95 -11.94 -0.59
N GLY A 78 3.63 -12.08 -0.51
CA GLY A 78 2.83 -12.97 -1.35
C GLY A 78 2.82 -14.43 -0.90
N ALA A 79 2.04 -15.24 -1.61
CA ALA A 79 1.79 -16.64 -1.24
C ALA A 79 3.01 -17.56 -1.38
N GLY A 80 4.06 -17.13 -2.11
CA GLY A 80 5.36 -17.80 -2.16
C GLY A 80 6.11 -17.65 -0.83
N ALA A 81 6.19 -16.43 -0.29
CA ALA A 81 6.84 -16.15 0.98
C ALA A 81 6.18 -16.91 2.15
N LEU A 82 4.86 -17.07 2.14
CA LEU A 82 4.15 -17.96 3.08
C LEU A 82 4.62 -19.41 2.97
N SER A 83 4.77 -19.92 1.76
CA SER A 83 5.21 -21.31 1.52
C SER A 83 6.64 -21.51 2.03
N ASP A 84 7.55 -20.58 1.74
CA ASP A 84 8.94 -20.59 2.22
C ASP A 84 9.04 -20.45 3.74
N TRP A 85 8.15 -19.67 4.34
CA TRP A 85 8.04 -19.55 5.79
C TRP A 85 7.60 -20.88 6.42
N LEU A 86 6.58 -21.54 5.86
CA LEU A 86 6.10 -22.83 6.34
C LEU A 86 7.17 -23.92 6.29
N LEU A 87 7.91 -24.04 5.18
CA LEU A 87 9.01 -25.02 5.05
C LEU A 87 10.14 -24.80 6.08
N ARG A 88 10.35 -23.55 6.50
CA ARG A 88 11.36 -23.20 7.52
C ARG A 88 10.89 -23.52 8.94
N HIS A 89 9.62 -23.29 9.25
CA HIS A 89 9.08 -23.36 10.61
C HIS A 89 8.38 -24.68 10.96
N VAL A 90 7.88 -25.41 9.97
CA VAL A 90 7.13 -26.65 10.16
C VAL A 90 7.95 -27.81 9.59
N LYS A 91 8.18 -28.85 10.42
CA LYS A 91 9.05 -30.00 10.09
C LYS A 91 8.31 -31.32 9.89
N SER A 92 7.02 -31.35 10.17
CA SER A 92 6.19 -32.55 10.08
C SER A 92 4.80 -32.19 9.55
N CYS A 93 4.03 -33.20 9.16
CA CYS A 93 2.63 -33.05 8.80
C CYS A 93 1.85 -32.35 9.94
N GLN A 94 1.08 -31.32 9.59
CA GLN A 94 0.25 -30.58 10.55
C GLN A 94 -1.14 -31.20 10.76
N TRP A 95 -1.54 -32.13 9.89
CA TRP A 95 -2.83 -32.79 10.00
C TRP A 95 -2.79 -33.90 11.06
N LEU A 96 -3.53 -33.72 12.15
CA LEU A 96 -3.50 -34.62 13.32
C LEU A 96 -4.53 -35.77 13.27
N HIS A 97 -5.42 -35.79 12.28
CA HIS A 97 -6.54 -36.73 12.22
C HIS A 97 -6.27 -37.94 11.33
N SER A 98 -5.01 -38.22 10.99
CA SER A 98 -4.64 -39.38 10.17
C SER A 98 -3.84 -40.37 11.00
N ASP A 99 -4.16 -41.64 10.83
CA ASP A 99 -3.48 -42.73 11.52
C ASP A 99 -2.11 -43.06 10.89
N TYR A 100 -1.81 -42.50 9.72
CA TYR A 100 -0.55 -42.70 9.02
C TYR A 100 0.00 -41.39 8.44
N HIS A 101 1.30 -41.18 8.64
CA HIS A 101 2.03 -40.06 8.05
C HIS A 101 3.24 -40.56 7.25
N HIS A 102 3.30 -40.14 5.99
CA HIS A 102 4.47 -40.36 5.15
C HIS A 102 5.62 -39.42 5.57
N SER A 103 6.88 -39.82 5.31
CA SER A 103 8.06 -39.02 5.69
C SER A 103 8.18 -37.72 4.89
N GLU A 104 7.79 -37.77 3.61
CA GLU A 104 7.86 -36.63 2.71
C GLU A 104 6.67 -35.68 2.88
N THR A 105 6.98 -34.39 2.89
CA THR A 105 6.01 -33.30 3.08
C THR A 105 5.85 -32.42 1.85
N VAL A 106 4.68 -31.83 1.69
CA VAL A 106 4.32 -30.92 0.62
C VAL A 106 3.52 -29.73 1.18
N ILE A 107 3.59 -28.60 0.46
CA ILE A 107 2.73 -27.44 0.73
C ILE A 107 1.37 -27.66 0.07
N HIS A 108 0.34 -27.81 0.89
CA HIS A 108 -1.05 -27.85 0.46
C HIS A 108 -1.66 -26.46 0.52
N ARG A 109 -2.20 -25.96 -0.60
CA ARG A 109 -2.85 -24.65 -0.67
C ARG A 109 -4.35 -24.81 -0.40
N TYR A 110 -4.89 -23.95 0.47
CA TYR A 110 -6.31 -23.98 0.81
C TYR A 110 -6.83 -22.55 0.97
N GLY A 111 -7.70 -22.13 0.05
CA GLY A 111 -8.12 -20.72 -0.05
C GLY A 111 -6.92 -19.79 -0.25
N THR A 112 -6.83 -18.75 0.58
CA THR A 112 -5.70 -17.80 0.59
C THR A 112 -4.54 -18.23 1.50
N GLY A 113 -4.71 -19.32 2.25
CA GLY A 113 -3.70 -19.87 3.15
C GLY A 113 -2.99 -21.10 2.58
N ALA A 114 -2.08 -21.65 3.40
CA ALA A 114 -1.34 -22.86 3.07
C ALA A 114 -0.98 -23.63 4.35
N MET A 115 -0.70 -24.92 4.21
CA MET A 115 -0.29 -25.80 5.30
C MET A 115 0.70 -26.86 4.82
N VAL A 116 1.43 -27.45 5.76
CA VAL A 116 2.36 -28.55 5.48
C VAL A 116 1.68 -29.88 5.76
N LEU A 117 1.52 -30.70 4.74
CA LEU A 117 0.96 -32.05 4.83
C LEU A 117 2.01 -33.08 4.39
N CYS A 118 1.94 -34.31 4.89
CA CYS A 118 2.67 -35.41 4.27
C CYS A 118 2.00 -35.83 2.95
N TRP A 119 2.72 -36.52 2.06
CA TRP A 119 2.16 -37.01 0.79
C TRP A 119 0.87 -37.83 0.94
N HIS A 120 0.77 -38.64 2.01
CA HIS A 120 -0.45 -39.40 2.29
C HIS A 120 -1.65 -38.51 2.63
N CYS A 121 -1.48 -37.59 3.59
CA CYS A 121 -2.55 -36.68 3.99
C CYS A 121 -2.92 -35.68 2.88
N ASP A 122 -1.95 -35.21 2.09
CA ASP A 122 -2.22 -34.35 0.93
C ASP A 122 -3.12 -35.06 -0.09
N ASN A 123 -2.84 -36.33 -0.40
CA ASN A 123 -3.68 -37.11 -1.31
C ASN A 123 -5.06 -37.40 -0.72
N GLN A 124 -5.16 -37.72 0.58
CA GLN A 124 -6.45 -37.94 1.22
C GLN A 124 -7.31 -36.67 1.23
N LEU A 125 -6.73 -35.53 1.59
CA LEU A 125 -7.44 -34.26 1.78
C LEU A 125 -7.60 -33.46 0.48
N ARG A 126 -7.06 -33.96 -0.63
CA ARG A 126 -7.20 -33.35 -1.96
C ARG A 126 -8.69 -33.19 -2.29
N ASP A 127 -9.05 -31.98 -2.72
CA ASP A 127 -10.41 -31.58 -3.06
C ASP A 127 -11.45 -31.71 -1.92
N GLN A 128 -11.02 -31.98 -0.69
CA GLN A 128 -11.91 -31.95 0.48
C GLN A 128 -12.05 -30.53 1.01
N THR A 129 -13.26 -30.18 1.44
CA THR A 129 -13.53 -28.95 2.18
C THR A 129 -13.93 -29.28 3.61
N SER A 130 -13.20 -28.72 4.57
CA SER A 130 -13.48 -28.95 5.98
C SER A 130 -13.17 -27.68 6.79
N GLU A 131 -13.95 -27.46 7.85
CA GLU A 131 -13.72 -26.34 8.76
C GLU A 131 -12.33 -26.43 9.42
N SER A 132 -11.89 -27.64 9.79
CA SER A 132 -10.58 -27.85 10.41
C SER A 132 -9.42 -27.55 9.47
N LEU A 133 -9.55 -27.83 8.16
CA LEU A 133 -8.59 -27.43 7.14
C LEU A 133 -8.54 -25.91 7.00
N GLY A 134 -9.71 -25.26 6.96
CA GLY A 134 -9.82 -23.81 6.93
C GLY A 134 -9.15 -23.14 8.13
N GLN A 135 -9.43 -23.65 9.34
CA GLN A 135 -8.83 -23.15 10.58
C GLN A 135 -7.30 -23.32 10.58
N LEU A 136 -6.78 -24.48 10.15
CA LEU A 136 -5.34 -24.71 10.08
C LEU A 136 -4.65 -23.77 9.08
N ALA A 137 -5.23 -23.59 7.89
CA ALA A 137 -4.72 -22.64 6.90
C ALA A 137 -4.72 -21.20 7.42
N GLN A 138 -5.78 -20.78 8.13
CA GLN A 138 -5.91 -19.45 8.72
C GLN A 138 -4.90 -19.21 9.86
N GLN A 139 -4.68 -20.21 10.72
CA GLN A 139 -3.69 -20.12 11.80
C GLN A 139 -2.28 -19.92 11.23
N ASN A 140 -1.91 -20.72 10.23
CA ASN A 140 -0.64 -20.58 9.54
C ASN A 140 -0.49 -19.21 8.87
N LEU A 141 -1.54 -18.75 8.20
CA LEU A 141 -1.55 -17.46 7.51
C LEU A 141 -1.38 -16.30 8.50
N ALA A 142 -2.11 -16.31 9.62
CA ALA A 142 -1.98 -15.29 10.66
C ALA A 142 -0.58 -15.31 11.29
N ALA A 143 -0.06 -16.49 11.64
CA ALA A 143 1.27 -16.64 12.22
C ALA A 143 2.37 -16.10 11.31
N TRP A 144 2.32 -16.47 10.02
CA TRP A 144 3.24 -15.95 9.02
C TRP A 144 3.12 -14.43 8.86
N MET A 145 1.90 -13.90 8.74
CA MET A 145 1.66 -12.47 8.55
C MET A 145 2.25 -11.67 9.71
N ILE A 146 2.03 -12.10 10.94
CA ILE A 146 2.62 -11.47 12.12
C ILE A 146 4.13 -11.48 12.07
N ASP A 147 4.75 -12.60 11.71
CA ASP A 147 6.20 -12.72 11.63
C ASP A 147 6.78 -11.83 10.53
N ALA A 148 6.12 -11.80 9.36
CA ALA A 148 6.47 -10.94 8.24
C ALA A 148 6.40 -9.45 8.60
N ILE A 149 5.29 -9.00 9.23
CA ILE A 149 5.12 -7.62 9.68
C ILE A 149 6.15 -7.27 10.76
N ARG A 150 6.36 -8.17 11.73
CA ARG A 150 7.34 -7.97 12.81
C ARG A 150 8.74 -7.80 12.24
N HIS A 151 9.10 -8.62 11.25
CA HIS A 151 10.38 -8.51 10.56
C HIS A 151 10.50 -7.19 9.80
N ALA A 152 9.46 -6.78 9.06
CA ALA A 152 9.45 -5.51 8.33
C ALA A 152 9.57 -4.28 9.25
N MET A 153 9.07 -4.38 10.49
CA MET A 153 9.11 -3.31 11.49
C MET A 153 10.43 -3.30 12.31
N ASN A 154 11.44 -4.09 11.94
CA ASN A 154 12.71 -4.26 12.69
C ASN A 154 12.51 -4.67 14.17
N GLY A 155 11.42 -5.39 14.48
CA GLY A 155 11.17 -5.87 15.84
C GLY A 155 12.04 -7.09 16.19
N PRO A 156 12.56 -7.19 17.43
CA PRO A 156 13.22 -8.42 17.89
C PRO A 156 12.21 -9.58 17.91
N ARG A 157 12.67 -10.81 17.60
CA ARG A 157 11.82 -12.01 17.47
C ARG A 157 10.95 -12.30 18.70
N GLU A 158 11.42 -11.94 19.89
CA GLU A 158 10.74 -12.21 21.18
C GLU A 158 9.65 -11.19 21.56
N ARG A 159 9.44 -10.12 20.76
CA ARG A 159 8.46 -9.07 21.08
C ARG A 159 7.11 -9.33 20.41
N GLU A 160 6.03 -9.09 21.14
CA GLU A 160 4.66 -9.12 20.62
C GLU A 160 4.43 -7.96 19.64
N LEU A 161 3.82 -8.24 18.48
CA LEU A 161 3.39 -7.19 17.54
C LEU A 161 2.15 -6.52 18.13
N SER A 162 2.20 -5.21 18.33
CA SER A 162 1.05 -4.44 18.82
C SER A 162 0.07 -4.12 17.69
N LEU A 163 -1.20 -3.84 18.05
CA LEU A 163 -2.20 -3.38 17.07
C LEU A 163 -1.76 -2.09 16.36
N ALA A 164 -1.09 -1.18 17.08
CA ALA A 164 -0.58 0.06 16.51
C ALA A 164 0.48 -0.18 15.44
N GLU A 165 1.40 -1.13 15.67
CA GLU A 165 2.43 -1.50 14.69
C GLU A 165 1.81 -2.18 13.46
N LEU A 166 0.83 -3.07 13.66
CA LEU A 166 0.08 -3.67 12.56
C LEU A 166 -0.66 -2.62 11.72
N SER A 167 -1.37 -1.70 12.38
CA SER A 167 -2.07 -0.60 11.70
C SER A 167 -1.10 0.33 10.96
N TRP A 168 0.04 0.65 11.57
CA TRP A 168 1.07 1.47 10.92
C TRP A 168 1.66 0.77 9.70
N TRP A 169 1.99 -0.51 9.81
CA TRP A 169 2.44 -1.31 8.66
C TRP A 169 1.39 -1.32 7.55
N ALA A 170 0.11 -1.48 7.88
CA ALA A 170 -0.97 -1.47 6.89
C ALA A 170 -1.09 -0.12 6.17
N VAL A 171 -0.92 0.98 6.90
CA VAL A 171 -0.88 2.35 6.31
C VAL A 171 0.31 2.49 5.37
N CYS A 172 1.52 2.12 5.81
CA CYS A 172 2.73 2.25 5.02
C CYS A 172 2.68 1.43 3.72
N ASN A 173 1.97 0.30 3.73
CA ASN A 173 1.78 -0.58 2.57
C ASN A 173 0.47 -0.32 1.80
N GLN A 174 -0.25 0.77 2.11
CA GLN A 174 -1.50 1.16 1.43
C GLN A 174 -2.61 0.09 1.44
N VAL A 175 -2.67 -0.72 2.52
CA VAL A 175 -3.71 -1.74 2.73
C VAL A 175 -4.52 -1.48 4.01
N ALA A 176 -4.48 -0.25 4.52
CA ALA A 176 -5.19 0.12 5.74
C ALA A 176 -6.71 0.07 5.61
N ASP A 177 -7.25 0.19 4.40
CA ASP A 177 -8.67 0.03 4.08
C ASP A 177 -9.14 -1.43 4.15
N ALA A 178 -8.21 -2.41 4.16
CA ALA A 178 -8.52 -3.81 4.39
C ALA A 178 -8.72 -4.15 5.88
N LEU A 179 -8.34 -3.25 6.80
CA LEU A 179 -8.56 -3.46 8.23
C LEU A 179 -10.05 -3.31 8.55
N PRO A 180 -10.67 -4.26 9.27
CA PRO A 180 -12.06 -4.16 9.67
C PRO A 180 -12.33 -2.90 10.49
N GLU A 181 -13.47 -2.27 10.25
CA GLU A 181 -13.84 -0.98 10.87
C GLU A 181 -13.75 -1.01 12.40
N ALA A 182 -14.18 -2.10 13.04
CA ALA A 182 -14.06 -2.29 14.49
C ALA A 182 -12.59 -2.29 14.97
N VAL A 183 -11.68 -2.88 14.18
CA VAL A 183 -10.25 -2.93 14.46
C VAL A 183 -9.64 -1.54 14.29
N LEU A 184 -9.98 -0.83 13.22
CA LEU A 184 -9.54 0.54 12.96
C LEU A 184 -9.99 1.50 14.06
N ARG A 185 -11.24 1.40 14.51
CA ARG A 185 -11.76 2.20 15.64
C ARG A 185 -10.95 1.96 16.91
N ARG A 186 -10.68 0.69 17.26
CA ARG A 186 -9.81 0.35 18.41
C ARG A 186 -8.40 0.94 18.24
N SER A 187 -7.83 0.87 17.04
CA SER A 187 -6.51 1.42 16.75
C SER A 187 -6.46 2.96 16.84
N LEU A 188 -7.55 3.64 16.48
CA LEU A 188 -7.67 5.10 16.56
C LEU A 188 -8.14 5.60 17.93
N GLY A 189 -8.43 4.70 18.88
CA GLY A 189 -9.00 5.05 20.18
C GLY A 189 -10.46 5.55 20.10
N LEU A 190 -11.16 5.26 19.00
CA LEU A 190 -12.57 5.58 18.81
C LEU A 190 -13.45 4.59 19.57
N ARG A 191 -14.66 5.02 19.93
CA ARG A 191 -15.64 4.13 20.57
C ARG A 191 -16.04 3.02 19.59
N ALA A 192 -16.19 1.80 20.11
CA ALA A 192 -16.70 0.70 19.32
C ALA A 192 -18.10 1.03 18.80
N ASP A 193 -18.34 0.78 17.51
CA ASP A 193 -19.66 0.98 16.94
C ASP A 193 -20.64 -0.02 17.54
N LYS A 194 -21.75 0.51 18.04
CA LYS A 194 -22.89 -0.30 18.44
C LYS A 194 -23.76 -0.47 17.21
N ILE A 195 -23.56 -1.58 16.50
CA ILE A 195 -24.49 -1.98 15.46
C ILE A 195 -25.77 -2.43 16.17
N LEU A 196 -26.82 -1.62 16.11
CA LEU A 196 -28.12 -1.93 16.65
C LEU A 196 -28.95 -2.65 15.58
N SER A 197 -29.76 -3.62 15.97
CA SER A 197 -30.68 -4.29 15.04
C SER A 197 -31.80 -3.36 14.58
N VAL A 198 -32.11 -2.33 15.37
CA VAL A 198 -33.11 -1.30 15.07
C VAL A 198 -32.51 0.04 15.46
N TYR A 199 -32.58 0.99 14.54
CA TYR A 199 -32.22 2.38 14.78
C TYR A 199 -33.49 3.21 14.88
N ARG A 200 -33.49 4.26 15.72
CA ARG A 200 -34.43 5.36 15.52
C ARG A 200 -33.88 6.21 14.37
N ASP A 201 -34.74 6.69 13.48
CA ASP A 201 -34.33 7.55 12.37
C ASP A 201 -33.54 8.78 12.84
N SER A 202 -33.82 9.30 14.05
CA SER A 202 -33.08 10.41 14.67
C SER A 202 -31.61 10.09 15.00
N ASP A 203 -31.26 8.81 15.15
CA ASP A 203 -29.93 8.36 15.53
C ASP A 203 -29.05 8.11 14.29
N ILE A 204 -29.64 8.12 13.09
CA ILE A 204 -28.93 8.01 11.83
C ILE A 204 -28.40 9.39 11.47
N VAL A 205 -27.11 9.63 11.70
CA VAL A 205 -26.45 10.88 11.31
C VAL A 205 -25.84 10.71 9.91
N PRO A 206 -26.37 11.36 8.86
CA PRO A 206 -25.78 11.30 7.53
C PRO A 206 -24.40 11.94 7.54
N GLY A 207 -23.38 11.19 7.11
CA GLY A 207 -22.01 11.69 7.05
C GLY A 207 -21.13 11.39 8.27
N GLU A 208 -21.56 10.49 9.17
CA GLU A 208 -20.66 10.00 10.21
C GLU A 208 -19.39 9.41 9.57
N GLN A 209 -18.23 9.98 9.91
CA GLN A 209 -16.97 9.58 9.31
C GLN A 209 -16.56 8.20 9.84
N THR A 210 -16.40 7.25 8.92
CA THR A 210 -15.82 5.94 9.25
C THR A 210 -14.37 6.11 9.72
N ALA A 211 -13.90 5.23 10.59
CA ALA A 211 -12.50 5.15 11.00
C ALA A 211 -11.58 5.05 9.78
N THR A 212 -12.04 4.35 8.74
CA THR A 212 -11.36 4.29 7.44
C THR A 212 -11.21 5.68 6.79
N SER A 213 -12.26 6.51 6.76
CA SER A 213 -12.17 7.86 6.17
C SER A 213 -11.31 8.80 7.01
N ILE A 214 -11.42 8.72 8.34
CA ILE A 214 -10.58 9.48 9.29
C ILE A 214 -9.11 9.11 9.09
N LEU A 215 -8.80 7.81 8.96
CA LEU A 215 -7.44 7.34 8.74
C LEU A 215 -6.91 7.80 7.38
N LYS A 216 -7.69 7.67 6.30
CA LYS A 216 -7.31 8.16 4.96
C LYS A 216 -7.04 9.67 4.97
N GLN A 217 -7.85 10.45 5.66
CA GLN A 217 -7.63 11.89 5.81
C GLN A 217 -6.33 12.20 6.56
N ARG A 218 -6.07 11.51 7.68
CA ARG A 218 -4.85 11.70 8.50
C ARG A 218 -3.58 11.25 7.80
N THR A 219 -3.68 10.26 6.93
CA THR A 219 -2.53 9.63 6.26
C THR A 219 -2.28 10.16 4.85
N LYS A 220 -3.09 11.13 4.38
CA LYS A 220 -2.99 11.74 3.04
C LYS A 220 -1.59 12.31 2.70
N ILE A 221 -0.80 12.66 3.71
CA ILE A 221 0.53 13.29 3.56
C ILE A 221 1.67 12.25 3.66
N LEU A 222 1.39 11.02 4.10
CA LEU A 222 2.41 10.00 4.28
C LEU A 222 2.78 9.37 2.93
N ALA A 223 4.01 9.61 2.47
CA ALA A 223 4.60 8.85 1.38
C ALA A 223 4.84 7.39 1.82
N PRO A 224 4.63 6.39 0.96
CA PRO A 224 4.88 4.98 1.30
C PRO A 224 6.34 4.77 1.74
N LEU A 225 6.54 3.92 2.74
CA LEU A 225 7.89 3.49 3.12
C LEU A 225 8.53 2.77 1.92
N PRO A 226 9.80 3.07 1.57
CA PRO A 226 10.49 2.30 0.55
C PRO A 226 10.59 0.86 1.02
N HIS A 227 9.97 -0.07 0.29
CA HIS A 227 9.99 -1.50 0.60
C HIS A 227 11.44 -1.97 0.72
N VAL A 228 11.84 -2.36 1.93
CA VAL A 228 13.11 -3.04 2.17
C VAL A 228 12.95 -4.47 1.68
N HIS A 229 13.77 -4.86 0.68
CA HIS A 229 13.85 -6.21 0.10
C HIS A 229 12.70 -6.66 -0.83
N GLN A 230 12.58 -5.98 -1.97
CA GLN A 230 12.46 -6.72 -3.24
C GLN A 230 13.34 -5.99 -4.25
N GLN A 231 14.23 -6.73 -4.93
CA GLN A 231 14.78 -6.29 -6.20
C GLN A 231 13.60 -6.15 -7.19
N GLN A 232 12.89 -5.04 -7.08
CA GLN A 232 11.99 -4.60 -8.13
C GLN A 232 12.91 -4.10 -9.24
N ILE A 233 12.85 -4.76 -10.39
CA ILE A 233 13.06 -4.09 -11.67
C ILE A 233 12.36 -2.74 -11.53
N PRO A 234 13.06 -1.60 -11.69
CA PRO A 234 12.48 -0.31 -11.38
C PRO A 234 11.15 -0.21 -12.12
N PRO A 235 10.01 0.02 -11.42
CA PRO A 235 8.80 0.34 -12.12
C PRO A 235 9.13 1.62 -12.86
N GLN A 236 9.15 1.56 -14.20
CA GLN A 236 9.16 2.79 -14.99
C GLN A 236 8.10 3.68 -14.37
N GLU A 237 8.52 4.83 -13.82
CA GLU A 237 7.62 5.85 -13.31
C GLU A 237 6.67 6.19 -14.45
N LYS A 238 5.51 5.53 -14.44
CA LYS A 238 4.37 5.92 -15.23
C LYS A 238 3.84 7.11 -14.45
N THR A 239 4.42 8.28 -14.67
CA THR A 239 3.79 9.55 -14.33
C THR A 239 2.45 9.53 -15.05
N VAL A 240 1.40 9.14 -14.32
CA VAL A 240 0.04 9.08 -14.83
C VAL A 240 -0.44 10.51 -14.85
N VAL A 241 -0.41 11.14 -16.02
CA VAL A 241 -1.26 12.31 -16.26
C VAL A 241 -2.66 11.75 -16.43
N SER A 242 -3.44 11.74 -15.34
CA SER A 242 -4.86 11.42 -15.39
C SER A 242 -5.61 12.62 -15.96
N ILE A 243 -6.29 12.46 -17.08
CA ILE A 243 -7.28 13.45 -17.53
C ILE A 243 -8.49 13.30 -16.60
N ALA A 244 -8.63 14.23 -15.66
CA ALA A 244 -9.83 14.29 -14.82
C ALA A 244 -10.96 14.90 -15.64
N VAL A 245 -12.00 14.11 -15.92
CA VAL A 245 -13.22 14.58 -16.57
C VAL A 245 -14.22 14.91 -15.47
N ASP A 246 -14.52 16.20 -15.30
CA ASP A 246 -15.60 16.68 -14.43
C ASP A 246 -16.83 16.95 -15.30
N PRO A 247 -17.84 16.06 -15.29
CA PRO A 247 -19.05 16.23 -16.09
C PRO A 247 -19.92 17.40 -15.63
N GLU A 248 -19.72 17.92 -14.41
CA GLU A 248 -20.52 19.01 -13.82
C GLU A 248 -19.71 20.30 -13.65
N SER A 249 -18.64 20.48 -14.43
CA SER A 249 -17.76 21.64 -14.31
C SER A 249 -18.56 22.96 -14.41
N PRO A 250 -18.54 23.83 -13.38
CA PRO A 250 -19.32 25.07 -13.35
C PRO A 250 -19.06 26.00 -14.54
N ALA A 251 -17.87 25.91 -15.14
CA ALA A 251 -17.48 26.69 -16.31
C ALA A 251 -18.35 26.38 -17.55
N GLN A 252 -18.97 25.20 -17.62
CA GLN A 252 -19.86 24.81 -18.73
C GLN A 252 -21.14 25.66 -18.78
N TYR A 253 -21.61 26.18 -17.64
CA TYR A 253 -22.82 26.98 -17.53
C TYR A 253 -22.60 28.49 -17.73
N LEU A 254 -21.35 28.92 -17.96
CA LEU A 254 -21.04 30.32 -18.20
C LEU A 254 -21.34 30.71 -19.66
N GLN A 255 -22.07 31.81 -19.85
CA GLN A 255 -22.41 32.34 -21.18
C GLN A 255 -21.17 32.67 -22.05
N ARG A 256 -20.05 33.01 -21.41
CA ARG A 256 -18.74 33.16 -22.05
C ARG A 256 -17.69 32.41 -21.24
N GLN A 257 -17.15 31.35 -21.81
CA GLN A 257 -15.99 30.67 -21.24
C GLN A 257 -14.76 31.55 -21.46
N LYS A 258 -14.05 31.86 -20.38
CA LYS A 258 -12.73 32.51 -20.49
C LYS A 258 -11.69 31.40 -20.69
N PRO A 259 -11.03 31.30 -21.85
CA PRO A 259 -9.99 30.31 -22.05
C PRO A 259 -8.89 30.53 -21.01
N GLN A 260 -8.58 29.49 -20.25
CA GLN A 260 -7.43 29.49 -19.35
C GLN A 260 -6.23 28.99 -20.11
N ARG A 261 -5.16 29.78 -20.11
CA ARG A 261 -3.90 29.39 -20.73
C ARG A 261 -3.23 28.32 -19.88
N GLU A 262 -2.94 27.17 -20.48
CA GLU A 262 -2.12 26.15 -19.86
C GLU A 262 -0.64 26.37 -20.20
N GLU A 263 0.16 26.64 -19.17
CA GLU A 263 1.60 26.83 -19.29
C GLU A 263 2.35 25.51 -19.06
N MET A 264 3.20 25.14 -20.01
CA MET A 264 3.95 23.90 -20.02
C MET A 264 5.45 24.22 -20.25
N PRO A 265 6.15 24.83 -19.27
CA PRO A 265 7.52 25.31 -19.44
C PRO A 265 8.52 24.19 -19.77
N VAL A 266 8.24 22.96 -19.34
CA VAL A 266 9.05 21.78 -19.69
C VAL A 266 8.87 21.41 -21.17
N TYR A 267 7.63 21.43 -21.66
CA TYR A 267 7.32 21.15 -23.06
C TYR A 267 7.92 22.22 -23.98
N THR A 268 7.70 23.51 -23.69
CA THR A 268 8.25 24.60 -24.52
C THR A 268 9.78 24.61 -24.54
N ARG A 269 10.46 24.23 -23.46
CA ARG A 269 11.92 24.02 -23.46
C ARG A 269 12.34 22.87 -24.36
N TRP A 270 11.58 21.77 -24.38
CA TRP A 270 11.82 20.67 -25.32
C TRP A 270 11.56 21.10 -26.77
N VAL A 271 10.55 21.92 -27.05
CA VAL A 271 10.30 22.44 -28.40
C VAL A 271 11.51 23.21 -28.95
N LYS A 272 12.22 23.98 -28.11
CA LYS A 272 13.47 24.67 -28.49
C LYS A 272 14.59 23.71 -28.94
N THR A 273 14.58 22.46 -28.51
CA THR A 273 15.60 21.48 -28.92
C THR A 273 15.29 20.86 -30.29
N GLN A 274 14.10 21.08 -30.83
CA GLN A 274 13.67 20.49 -32.11
C GLN A 274 14.21 21.27 -33.32
N LYS A 275 14.11 20.65 -34.50
CA LYS A 275 14.41 21.32 -35.77
C LYS A 275 13.24 22.20 -36.20
N CYS A 276 13.58 23.31 -36.84
CA CYS A 276 12.66 24.26 -37.43
C CYS A 276 11.79 23.54 -38.48
N MET A 277 10.48 23.62 -38.32
CA MET A 277 9.51 22.92 -39.18
C MET A 277 9.50 23.40 -40.64
N THR A 278 10.15 24.53 -40.95
CA THR A 278 10.22 25.08 -42.31
C THR A 278 11.55 24.82 -43.00
N CYS A 279 12.67 25.16 -42.35
CA CYS A 279 14.01 25.09 -42.97
C CYS A 279 14.93 24.02 -42.37
N GLY A 280 14.52 23.29 -41.33
CA GLY A 280 15.30 22.21 -40.72
C GLY A 280 16.47 22.64 -39.83
N ASN A 281 16.76 23.94 -39.71
CA ASN A 281 17.77 24.48 -38.80
C ASN A 281 17.37 24.30 -37.32
N GLN A 282 18.27 24.53 -36.37
CA GLN A 282 17.92 24.51 -34.95
C GLN A 282 16.84 25.56 -34.64
N ALA A 283 15.78 25.18 -33.91
CA ALA A 283 14.79 26.14 -33.44
C ALA A 283 15.35 26.97 -32.29
N ASP A 284 14.92 28.23 -32.22
CA ASP A 284 15.36 29.17 -31.17
C ASP A 284 14.25 29.40 -30.14
N ASP A 285 13.03 29.66 -30.64
CA ASP A 285 11.87 30.02 -29.82
C ASP A 285 10.63 29.21 -30.27
N PRO A 286 9.82 28.68 -29.32
CA PRO A 286 8.52 28.13 -29.62
C PRO A 286 7.61 29.23 -30.12
N HIS A 287 7.10 29.06 -31.33
CA HIS A 287 6.13 29.99 -31.91
C HIS A 287 4.72 29.54 -31.55
N HIS A 288 4.03 30.32 -30.70
CA HIS A 288 2.61 30.12 -30.41
C HIS A 288 1.77 30.43 -31.64
N ILE A 289 0.82 29.55 -31.98
CA ILE A 289 -0.03 29.73 -33.16
C ILE A 289 -0.86 31.02 -33.04
N ILE A 290 -0.83 31.84 -34.09
CA ILE A 290 -1.56 33.11 -34.19
C ILE A 290 -2.60 33.09 -35.32
N GLY A 291 -3.66 33.89 -35.19
CA GLY A 291 -4.67 34.07 -36.24
C GLY A 291 -5.75 32.98 -36.32
N HIS A 292 -5.70 31.97 -35.46
CA HIS A 292 -6.62 30.81 -35.47
C HIS A 292 -7.58 30.75 -34.27
N GLY A 293 -7.80 31.88 -33.57
CA GLY A 293 -8.69 31.94 -32.40
C GLY A 293 -8.21 31.20 -31.15
N LEU A 294 -7.00 30.63 -31.18
CA LEU A 294 -6.35 29.93 -30.05
C LEU A 294 -5.75 30.88 -29.00
N GLY A 295 -5.82 32.19 -29.24
CA GLY A 295 -5.37 33.25 -28.35
C GLY A 295 -6.21 34.51 -28.53
N GLY A 296 -6.08 35.44 -27.59
CA GLY A 296 -6.74 36.75 -27.60
C GLY A 296 -5.76 37.88 -27.91
N MET A 297 -6.29 39.10 -28.01
CA MET A 297 -5.44 40.29 -28.22
C MET A 297 -4.48 40.45 -27.04
N GLY A 298 -3.18 40.37 -27.30
CA GLY A 298 -2.14 40.46 -26.28
C GLY A 298 -1.95 39.21 -25.42
N THR A 299 -2.60 38.08 -25.75
CA THR A 299 -2.40 36.82 -25.04
C THR A 299 -1.79 35.76 -25.96
N LYS A 300 -1.02 34.84 -25.36
CA LYS A 300 -0.45 33.69 -26.06
C LYS A 300 -1.45 32.54 -26.04
N ALA A 301 -1.41 31.72 -27.08
CA ALA A 301 -2.09 30.43 -27.08
C ALA A 301 -1.51 29.51 -25.99
N ASP A 302 -2.16 28.37 -25.76
CA ASP A 302 -1.63 27.34 -24.88
C ASP A 302 -0.26 26.87 -25.33
N ASP A 303 0.56 26.48 -24.37
CA ASP A 303 1.92 26.02 -24.65
C ASP A 303 1.94 24.71 -25.45
N LEU A 304 0.83 23.97 -25.51
CA LEU A 304 0.66 22.83 -26.41
C LEU A 304 0.58 23.25 -27.88
N PHE A 305 0.08 24.46 -28.16
CA PHE A 305 -0.12 25.02 -29.50
C PHE A 305 1.06 25.87 -29.95
N VAL A 306 2.24 25.26 -29.93
CA VAL A 306 3.48 25.88 -30.41
C VAL A 306 4.15 25.02 -31.49
N ILE A 307 4.84 25.66 -32.42
CA ILE A 307 5.70 25.00 -33.41
C ILE A 307 7.16 25.46 -33.25
N PRO A 308 8.15 24.58 -33.47
CA PRO A 308 9.55 24.96 -33.40
C PRO A 308 9.94 25.71 -34.68
N LEU A 309 10.38 26.97 -34.53
CA LEU A 309 10.93 27.78 -35.61
C LEU A 309 12.30 28.35 -35.22
N CYS A 310 13.20 28.48 -36.19
CA CYS A 310 14.40 29.29 -36.03
C CYS A 310 14.03 30.78 -36.06
N ARG A 311 14.86 31.66 -35.51
CA ARG A 311 14.60 33.11 -35.45
C ARG A 311 14.22 33.70 -36.80
N LYS A 312 14.89 33.29 -37.89
CA LYS A 312 14.62 33.80 -39.24
C LYS A 312 13.19 33.47 -39.71
N CYS A 313 12.79 32.20 -39.64
CA CYS A 313 11.46 31.77 -40.06
C CYS A 313 10.37 32.26 -39.09
N HIS A 314 10.70 32.40 -37.81
CA HIS A 314 9.80 33.00 -36.82
C HIS A 314 9.48 34.47 -37.16
N ASN A 315 10.50 35.26 -37.50
CA ASN A 315 10.33 36.65 -37.93
C ASN A 315 9.60 36.75 -39.27
N GLU A 316 9.88 35.84 -40.22
CA GLU A 316 9.17 35.76 -41.51
C GLU A 316 7.67 35.55 -41.32
N LEU A 317 7.28 34.65 -40.41
CA LEU A 317 5.87 34.41 -40.07
C LEU A 317 5.23 35.67 -39.48
N HIS A 318 5.90 36.35 -38.53
CA HIS A 318 5.38 37.59 -37.95
C HIS A 318 5.34 38.77 -38.93
N ALA A 319 6.17 38.76 -39.99
CA ALA A 319 6.14 39.77 -41.04
C ALA A 319 4.95 39.58 -42.00
N GLY A 320 4.52 38.34 -42.22
CA GLY A 320 3.38 38.03 -43.08
C GLY A 320 2.89 36.59 -42.92
N VAL A 321 1.85 36.40 -42.11
CA VAL A 321 1.27 35.07 -41.83
C VAL A 321 0.80 34.39 -43.12
N LYS A 322 0.08 35.12 -43.98
CA LYS A 322 -0.50 34.56 -45.20
C LYS A 322 0.57 34.06 -46.16
N ASP A 323 1.56 34.90 -46.45
CA ASP A 323 2.67 34.57 -47.36
C ASP A 323 3.51 33.41 -46.81
N PHE A 324 3.72 33.38 -45.49
CA PHE A 324 4.40 32.27 -44.82
C PHE A 324 3.62 30.96 -44.96
N GLU A 325 2.30 30.97 -44.69
CA GLU A 325 1.46 29.78 -44.76
C GLU A 325 1.31 29.25 -46.20
N GLU A 326 1.26 30.14 -47.20
CA GLU A 326 1.28 29.75 -48.62
C GLU A 326 2.61 29.06 -49.02
N LYS A 327 3.73 29.54 -48.48
CA LYS A 327 5.07 29.03 -48.81
C LYS A 327 5.46 27.77 -48.03
N HIS A 328 5.07 27.64 -46.77
CA HIS A 328 5.55 26.61 -45.86
C HIS A 328 4.45 25.66 -45.34
N GLY A 329 3.19 25.92 -45.70
CA GLY A 329 2.02 25.23 -45.17
C GLY A 329 1.44 25.96 -43.96
N SER A 330 0.14 25.75 -43.72
CA SER A 330 -0.57 26.44 -42.63
C SER A 330 0.03 26.14 -41.25
N GLN A 331 -0.05 27.12 -40.35
CA GLN A 331 0.40 26.94 -38.97
C GLN A 331 -0.26 25.72 -38.30
N LEU A 332 -1.55 25.50 -38.54
CA LEU A 332 -2.29 24.36 -38.01
C LEU A 332 -1.77 23.02 -38.55
N LEU A 333 -1.41 22.96 -39.84
CA LEU A 333 -0.83 21.74 -40.43
C LEU A 333 0.54 21.44 -39.82
N LEU A 334 1.38 22.47 -39.66
CA LEU A 334 2.69 22.34 -39.00
C LEU A 334 2.52 21.91 -37.54
N LEU A 335 1.54 22.45 -36.83
CA LEU A 335 1.20 22.07 -35.46
C LEU A 335 0.75 20.61 -35.36
N ILE A 336 -0.17 20.15 -36.20
CA ILE A 336 -0.63 18.75 -36.18
C ILE A 336 0.54 17.78 -36.42
N ARG A 337 1.38 18.07 -37.43
CA ARG A 337 2.58 17.27 -37.70
C ARG A 337 3.53 17.25 -36.50
N PHE A 338 3.72 18.40 -35.85
CA PHE A 338 4.58 18.52 -34.70
C PHE A 338 4.04 17.79 -33.46
N LEU A 339 2.74 17.86 -33.20
CA LEU A 339 2.07 17.09 -32.13
C LEU A 339 2.16 15.58 -32.38
N MET A 340 2.02 15.14 -33.64
CA MET A 340 2.24 13.74 -34.00
C MET A 340 3.70 13.32 -33.75
N HIS A 341 4.67 14.15 -34.11
CA HIS A 341 6.09 13.92 -33.81
C HIS A 341 6.34 13.83 -32.30
N ALA A 342 5.81 14.76 -31.52
CA ALA A 342 5.92 14.77 -30.07
C ALA A 342 5.30 13.52 -29.44
N ARG A 343 4.15 13.05 -29.97
CA ARG A 343 3.51 11.80 -29.55
C ARG A 343 4.36 10.58 -29.90
N ASN A 344 4.80 10.46 -31.16
CA ASN A 344 5.57 9.31 -31.65
C ASN A 344 6.96 9.22 -30.99
N SER A 345 7.53 10.36 -30.61
CA SER A 345 8.78 10.45 -29.85
C SER A 345 8.60 10.14 -28.35
N GLY A 346 7.37 9.90 -27.89
CA GLY A 346 7.06 9.61 -26.50
C GLY A 346 7.14 10.81 -25.55
N VAL A 347 7.23 12.02 -26.09
CA VAL A 347 7.28 13.28 -25.32
C VAL A 347 5.88 13.66 -24.85
N LEU A 348 4.89 13.52 -25.72
CA LEU A 348 3.47 13.55 -25.35
C LEU A 348 2.96 12.11 -25.21
N LYS A 349 2.53 11.74 -24.01
CA LYS A 349 1.92 10.44 -23.73
C LYS A 349 0.46 10.64 -23.37
N TRP A 350 -0.44 10.09 -24.18
CA TRP A 350 -1.85 9.96 -23.85
C TRP A 350 -2.11 8.47 -23.62
N LYS A 351 -2.47 8.10 -22.39
CA LYS A 351 -2.95 6.75 -22.11
C LYS A 351 -4.47 6.79 -22.17
N ALA A 352 -5.02 5.91 -23.01
CA ALA A 352 -6.44 5.57 -22.99
C ALA A 352 -6.78 4.86 -21.67
#